data_AF-A0A9D6T0Y1-F1
#
_entry.id   AF-A0A9D6T0Y1-F1
#
_cell.length_a   1.000
_cell.length_b   1.000
_cell.length_c   1.000
_cell.angle_alpha   90.00
_cell.angle_beta   90.00
_cell.angle_gamma   90.00
#
_symmetry.space_group_name_H-M   'P 1'
#
loop_
_entity.id
_entity.type
_entity.pdbx_description
1 polymer ?
#
loop_
_entity_poly.entity_id
_entity_poly.type
_entity_poly.pdbx_seq_one_letter_code
_entity_poly.pdbx_strand_id
1 'polypeptide(L)'
;MKKLAILFLSVMALLGAVSPALAGKPGGEQEALQSALVRGADLHLSRQGTYDGIANTWEWEIGSGKTGPNVQGMSATGLLSAFERTHDAKYLNGALAAGNTLVARYDATTSRPYSQDVEFLVRLATDSGDASYATKAAAYYARVKVAFTAVQNADRYINIRKSLAGWDLASHIRAAVAVGEIDYAKGMAARLIERRADWEGVLYGGWDYTAVSRASLLWAFRALADSAFDAYVAQIRQAVLGAQGLDGSWDMGDYQTTAYAVLGLVLPRTPVLADAVARAWAFLRDSQTLAGGWSYPPEYGEVNSEVLMALGALRLDEGKKIGHTDPQPGHGNDTGKHPLDPTP
;
A
#
# COMPACT_ATOMS: atom_id res chain seq x y z
N MET A 1 -25.00 28.30 49.63
CA MET A 1 -24.35 27.05 49.16
C MET A 1 -25.18 26.43 48.05
N LYS A 2 -24.67 26.42 46.81
CA LYS A 2 -24.79 25.39 45.76
C LYS A 2 -24.50 26.02 44.40
N LYS A 3 -23.46 25.50 43.76
CA LYS A 3 -23.08 25.72 42.35
C LYS A 3 -24.20 25.17 41.46
N LEU A 4 -24.49 25.81 40.33
CA LEU A 4 -25.17 25.15 39.22
C LEU A 4 -24.52 25.56 37.90
N ALA A 5 -24.18 24.54 37.13
CA ALA A 5 -23.41 24.58 35.91
C ALA A 5 -24.22 25.16 34.75
N ILE A 6 -23.52 25.89 33.89
CA ILE A 6 -24.00 26.35 32.59
C ILE A 6 -24.06 25.13 31.67
N LEU A 7 -25.29 24.76 31.28
CA LEU A 7 -25.58 23.74 30.29
C LEU A 7 -25.54 24.41 28.91
N PHE A 8 -24.50 24.15 28.11
CA PHE A 8 -24.52 24.49 26.70
C PHE A 8 -25.31 23.41 25.94
N LEU A 9 -26.52 23.78 25.53
CA LEU A 9 -27.30 23.04 24.53
C LEU A 9 -26.60 23.20 23.16
N SER A 10 -25.93 22.15 22.71
CA SER A 10 -25.55 22.02 21.31
C SER A 10 -26.75 21.54 20.51
N VAL A 11 -27.18 22.40 19.58
CA VAL A 11 -28.25 22.16 18.62
C VAL A 11 -27.92 20.91 17.79
N MET A 12 -28.69 19.84 17.99
CA MET A 12 -28.83 18.76 17.02
C MET A 12 -29.51 19.32 15.78
N ALA A 13 -28.72 19.62 14.75
CA ALA A 13 -29.22 19.80 13.39
C ALA A 13 -28.92 18.53 12.60
N LEU A 14 -30.01 17.81 12.31
CA LEU A 14 -30.11 16.78 11.28
C LEU A 14 -29.41 17.25 10.00
N LEU A 15 -28.31 16.60 9.66
CA LEU A 15 -27.83 16.49 8.28
C LEU A 15 -27.65 15.01 7.98
N GLY A 16 -28.55 14.53 7.11
CA GLY A 16 -28.59 13.26 6.40
C GLY A 16 -27.72 12.12 6.93
N ALA A 17 -28.35 11.18 7.62
CA ALA A 17 -27.90 9.80 7.57
C ALA A 17 -27.87 9.38 6.09
N VAL A 18 -26.66 9.34 5.51
CA VAL A 18 -26.46 8.71 4.21
C VAL A 18 -26.90 7.26 4.40
N SER A 19 -27.97 6.89 3.70
CA SER A 19 -28.54 5.56 3.81
C SER A 19 -27.48 4.52 3.45
N PRO A 20 -27.30 3.45 4.24
CA PRO A 20 -26.41 2.33 3.88
C PRO A 20 -26.92 1.51 2.68
N ALA A 21 -28.02 1.92 2.06
CA ALA A 21 -28.67 1.25 0.93
C ALA A 21 -28.10 1.63 -0.46
N LEU A 22 -26.97 2.34 -0.52
CA LEU A 22 -26.19 2.57 -1.74
C LEU A 22 -24.81 1.90 -1.69
N ALA A 23 -24.62 0.89 -0.83
CA ALA A 23 -23.56 -0.10 -1.03
C ALA A 23 -23.83 -0.76 -2.39
N GLY A 24 -23.12 -0.25 -3.40
CA GLY A 24 -23.45 -0.36 -4.81
C GLY A 24 -23.65 -1.81 -5.26
N LYS A 25 -24.56 -1.95 -6.23
CA LYS A 25 -24.76 -3.17 -7.01
C LYS A 25 -23.41 -3.84 -7.32
N PRO A 26 -23.33 -5.18 -7.33
CA PRO A 26 -22.16 -5.90 -7.84
C PRO A 26 -21.80 -5.38 -9.26
N GLY A 27 -20.68 -4.66 -9.40
CA GLY A 27 -20.24 -4.00 -10.64
C GLY A 27 -20.25 -2.46 -10.62
N GLY A 28 -20.94 -1.82 -9.65
CA GLY A 28 -21.05 -0.35 -9.58
C GLY A 28 -19.86 0.37 -8.96
N GLU A 29 -18.98 -0.34 -8.24
CA GLU A 29 -17.84 0.27 -7.54
C GLU A 29 -16.54 0.22 -8.35
N GLN A 30 -16.44 -0.61 -9.40
CA GLN A 30 -15.21 -0.74 -10.19
C GLN A 30 -14.96 0.48 -11.08
N GLU A 31 -16.01 1.08 -11.65
CA GLU A 31 -15.90 2.36 -12.35
C GLU A 31 -15.51 3.49 -11.38
N ALA A 32 -16.09 3.51 -10.18
CA ALA A 32 -15.73 4.47 -9.13
C ALA A 32 -14.27 4.31 -8.68
N LEU A 33 -13.80 3.06 -8.52
CA LEU A 33 -12.42 2.71 -8.24
C LEU A 33 -11.48 3.20 -9.35
N GLN A 34 -11.80 2.92 -10.61
CA GLN A 34 -11.00 3.36 -11.75
C GLN A 34 -10.94 4.89 -11.82
N SER A 35 -12.07 5.56 -11.60
CA SER A 35 -12.16 7.02 -11.61
C SER A 35 -11.34 7.65 -10.47
N ALA A 36 -11.42 7.08 -9.26
CA ALA A 36 -10.62 7.54 -8.12
C ALA A 36 -9.12 7.31 -8.35
N LEU A 37 -8.73 6.15 -8.88
CA LEU A 37 -7.34 5.83 -9.22
C LEU A 37 -6.78 6.83 -10.24
N VAL A 38 -7.50 7.13 -11.32
CA VAL A 38 -7.08 8.10 -12.34
C VAL A 38 -6.93 9.50 -11.74
N ARG A 39 -7.91 9.99 -10.98
CA ARG A 39 -7.81 11.31 -10.34
C ARG A 39 -6.61 11.42 -9.40
N GLY A 40 -6.39 10.41 -8.57
CA GLY A 40 -5.25 10.39 -7.65
C GLY A 40 -3.92 10.30 -8.39
N ALA A 41 -3.84 9.47 -9.43
CA ALA A 41 -2.64 9.33 -10.24
C ALA A 41 -2.32 10.60 -11.05
N ASP A 42 -3.33 11.31 -11.56
CA ASP A 42 -3.17 12.58 -12.27
C ASP A 42 -2.64 13.67 -11.34
N LEU A 43 -3.22 13.81 -10.14
CA LEU A 43 -2.70 14.73 -9.13
C LEU A 43 -1.27 14.36 -8.73
N HIS A 44 -1.02 13.08 -8.44
CA HIS A 44 0.30 12.61 -8.01
C HIS A 44 1.36 12.84 -9.09
N LEU A 45 1.06 12.55 -10.36
CA LEU A 45 1.93 12.85 -11.49
C LEU A 45 2.17 14.35 -11.65
N SER A 46 1.13 15.19 -11.48
CA SER A 46 1.28 16.65 -11.59
C SER A 46 2.20 17.26 -10.53
N ARG A 47 2.42 16.55 -9.41
CA ARG A 47 3.33 16.93 -8.33
C ARG A 47 4.76 16.39 -8.51
N GLN A 48 5.01 15.60 -9.56
CA GLN A 48 6.37 15.20 -9.90
C GLN A 48 7.14 16.44 -10.38
N GLY A 49 8.29 16.71 -9.76
CA GLY A 49 9.05 17.93 -10.01
C GLY A 49 10.52 17.81 -9.63
N THR A 50 11.14 18.97 -9.35
CA THR A 50 12.51 19.07 -8.88
C THR A 50 12.53 19.65 -7.47
N TYR A 51 13.00 18.87 -6.51
CA TYR A 51 13.01 19.21 -5.09
C TYR A 51 14.37 18.88 -4.49
N ASP A 52 14.93 19.77 -3.68
CA ASP A 52 16.34 19.71 -3.22
C ASP A 52 17.37 19.39 -4.33
N GLY A 53 17.14 19.91 -5.54
CA GLY A 53 18.00 19.68 -6.71
C GLY A 53 17.87 18.29 -7.34
N ILE A 54 16.96 17.44 -6.86
CA ILE A 54 16.68 16.12 -7.42
C ILE A 54 15.47 16.24 -8.35
N ALA A 55 15.65 15.96 -9.64
CA ALA A 55 14.58 15.96 -10.63
C ALA A 55 13.70 14.70 -10.56
N ASN A 56 12.51 14.76 -11.14
CA ASN A 56 11.57 13.64 -11.25
C ASN A 56 11.24 12.97 -9.91
N THR A 57 11.15 13.78 -8.85
CA THR A 57 10.85 13.35 -7.47
C THR A 57 9.61 14.08 -6.94
N TRP A 58 9.22 13.74 -5.71
CA TRP A 58 8.12 14.33 -4.98
C TRP A 58 8.62 14.94 -3.69
N GLU A 59 7.87 15.91 -3.18
CA GLU A 59 8.15 16.43 -1.85
C GLU A 59 7.90 15.37 -0.77
N TRP A 60 8.70 15.39 0.29
CA TRP A 60 8.40 14.61 1.50
C TRP A 60 7.09 15.10 2.11
N GLU A 61 7.01 16.40 2.32
CA GLU A 61 5.83 17.13 2.79
C GLU A 61 5.42 18.13 1.72
N ILE A 62 4.17 18.05 1.26
CA ILE A 62 3.66 18.88 0.15
C ILE A 62 3.76 20.37 0.52
N GLY A 63 4.41 21.15 -0.35
CA GLY A 63 4.64 22.58 -0.17
C GLY A 63 5.92 22.94 0.61
N SER A 64 6.71 21.96 1.06
CA SER A 64 7.97 22.19 1.80
C SER A 64 9.16 22.59 0.92
N GLY A 65 9.08 22.35 -0.39
CA GLY A 65 10.17 22.42 -1.36
C GLY A 65 11.21 21.29 -1.24
N LYS A 66 11.02 20.35 -0.31
CA LYS A 66 12.03 19.37 0.10
C LYS A 66 11.61 17.94 -0.24
N THR A 67 12.57 17.11 -0.64
CA THR A 67 12.35 15.67 -0.89
C THR A 67 13.01 14.81 0.17
N GLY A 68 12.37 13.70 0.51
CA GLY A 68 12.99 12.64 1.29
C GLY A 68 13.85 11.76 0.38
N PRO A 69 15.02 11.26 0.82
CA PRO A 69 15.87 10.43 -0.02
C PRO A 69 15.26 9.05 -0.33
N ASN A 70 14.30 8.58 0.46
CA ASN A 70 13.57 7.31 0.33
C ASN A 70 12.20 7.43 -0.38
N VAL A 71 11.78 8.64 -0.77
CA VAL A 71 10.42 8.91 -1.28
C VAL A 71 10.27 8.52 -2.74
N GLN A 72 11.34 8.60 -3.53
CA GLN A 72 11.24 8.58 -4.99
C GLN A 72 10.75 7.23 -5.55
N GLY A 73 11.35 6.11 -5.16
CA GLY A 73 10.91 4.78 -5.62
C GLY A 73 9.49 4.45 -5.15
N MET A 74 9.17 4.75 -3.88
CA MET A 74 7.81 4.54 -3.34
C MET A 74 6.79 5.38 -4.12
N SER A 75 7.10 6.66 -4.38
CA SER A 75 6.21 7.58 -5.10
C SER A 75 6.01 7.18 -6.56
N ALA A 76 7.05 6.70 -7.24
CA ALA A 76 6.93 6.24 -8.61
C ALA A 76 6.17 4.89 -8.73
N THR A 77 6.17 4.07 -7.68
CA THR A 77 5.45 2.79 -7.64
C THR A 77 3.92 2.96 -7.69
N GLY A 78 3.38 4.07 -7.18
CA GLY A 78 1.97 4.43 -7.33
C GLY A 78 1.59 4.69 -8.78
N LEU A 79 2.47 5.34 -9.55
CA LEU A 79 2.27 5.55 -11.00
C LEU A 79 2.24 4.21 -11.77
N LEU A 80 3.13 3.27 -11.44
CA LEU A 80 3.09 1.93 -12.04
C LEU A 80 1.77 1.21 -11.74
N SER A 81 1.25 1.36 -10.53
CA SER A 81 -0.05 0.80 -10.14
C SER A 81 -1.21 1.41 -10.94
N ALA A 82 -1.12 2.69 -11.28
CA ALA A 82 -2.08 3.33 -12.19
C ALA A 82 -1.91 2.86 -13.64
N PHE A 83 -0.66 2.74 -14.13
CA PHE A 83 -0.36 2.23 -15.46
C PHE A 83 -0.89 0.82 -15.69
N GLU A 84 -0.65 -0.12 -14.77
CA GLU A 84 -1.13 -1.50 -14.87
C GLU A 84 -2.67 -1.60 -15.00
N ARG A 85 -3.41 -0.60 -14.51
CA ARG A 85 -4.88 -0.57 -14.53
C ARG A 85 -5.48 0.21 -15.67
N THR A 86 -4.79 1.22 -16.15
CA THR A 86 -5.30 2.17 -17.14
C THR A 86 -4.67 1.96 -18.51
N HIS A 87 -3.47 1.37 -18.53
CA HIS A 87 -2.56 1.35 -19.67
C HIS A 87 -2.26 2.75 -20.24
N ASP A 88 -2.47 3.82 -19.46
CA ASP A 88 -2.16 5.18 -19.87
C ASP A 88 -0.64 5.43 -19.76
N ALA A 89 -0.02 5.64 -20.91
CA ALA A 89 1.43 5.80 -21.05
C ALA A 89 1.99 6.98 -20.22
N LYS A 90 1.18 7.99 -19.87
CA LYS A 90 1.66 9.12 -19.07
C LYS A 90 2.18 8.68 -17.69
N TYR A 91 1.55 7.67 -17.08
CA TYR A 91 1.96 7.16 -15.77
C TYR A 91 3.26 6.36 -15.88
N LEU A 92 3.39 5.50 -16.91
CA LEU A 92 4.65 4.81 -17.18
C LEU A 92 5.79 5.78 -17.49
N ASN A 93 5.52 6.85 -18.26
CA ASN A 93 6.53 7.87 -18.56
C ASN A 93 7.02 8.60 -17.30
N GLY A 94 6.11 8.97 -16.39
CA GLY A 94 6.49 9.55 -15.09
C GLY A 94 7.34 8.60 -14.23
N ALA A 95 6.99 7.31 -14.22
CA ALA A 95 7.78 6.28 -13.55
C ALA A 95 9.17 6.10 -14.20
N LEU A 96 9.26 6.04 -15.54
CA LEU A 96 10.52 5.95 -16.28
C LEU A 96 11.44 7.15 -15.97
N ALA A 97 10.89 8.37 -15.91
CA ALA A 97 11.65 9.55 -15.55
C ALA A 97 12.26 9.44 -14.14
N ALA A 98 11.50 8.96 -13.16
CA ALA A 98 11.99 8.71 -11.81
C ALA A 98 13.03 7.58 -11.77
N GLY A 99 12.82 6.49 -12.52
CA GLY A 99 13.74 5.36 -12.63
C GLY A 99 15.10 5.75 -13.21
N ASN A 100 15.10 6.52 -14.31
CA ASN A 100 16.32 7.06 -14.90
C ASN A 100 17.10 7.93 -13.91
N THR A 101 16.41 8.79 -13.14
CA THR A 101 17.07 9.60 -12.11
C THR A 101 17.65 8.75 -10.97
N LEU A 102 16.96 7.68 -10.54
CA LEU A 102 17.48 6.76 -9.53
C LEU A 102 18.72 6.01 -10.02
N VAL A 103 18.68 5.48 -11.26
CA VAL A 103 19.82 4.81 -11.88
C VAL A 103 21.03 5.75 -11.97
N ALA A 104 20.85 6.98 -12.48
CA ALA A 104 21.92 7.96 -12.56
C ALA A 104 22.53 8.28 -11.19
N ARG A 105 21.69 8.44 -10.16
CA ARG A 105 22.14 8.68 -8.78
C ARG A 105 22.96 7.51 -8.25
N TYR A 106 22.46 6.28 -8.36
CA TYR A 106 23.13 5.10 -7.83
C TYR A 106 24.36 4.69 -8.63
N ASP A 107 24.45 5.04 -9.92
CA ASP A 107 25.67 4.88 -10.72
C ASP A 107 26.77 5.88 -10.29
N ALA A 108 26.39 7.06 -9.80
CA ALA A 108 27.34 8.08 -9.33
C ALA A 108 27.87 7.87 -7.90
N THR A 109 27.42 6.84 -7.18
CA THR A 109 27.77 6.59 -5.78
C THR A 109 27.92 5.11 -5.48
N THR A 110 28.61 4.78 -4.39
CA THR A 110 28.68 3.42 -3.82
C THR A 110 27.78 3.25 -2.60
N SER A 111 26.98 4.26 -2.25
CA SER A 111 26.04 4.16 -1.13
C SER A 111 25.03 3.04 -1.35
N ARG A 112 24.56 2.48 -0.23
CA ARG A 112 23.46 1.50 -0.24
C ARG A 112 22.19 2.15 -0.79
N PRO A 113 21.38 1.41 -1.57
CA PRO A 113 20.08 1.89 -1.99
C PRO A 113 19.07 1.83 -0.85
N TYR A 114 18.00 2.62 -0.98
CA TYR A 114 16.75 2.37 -0.26
C TYR A 114 16.06 1.15 -0.85
N SER A 115 15.43 0.32 -0.01
CA SER A 115 14.77 -0.90 -0.47
C SER A 115 13.58 -0.61 -1.38
N GLN A 116 12.84 0.48 -1.11
CA GLN A 116 11.73 0.95 -1.93
C GLN A 116 12.18 1.28 -3.37
N ASP A 117 13.37 1.85 -3.54
CA ASP A 117 13.93 2.12 -4.87
C ASP A 117 14.28 0.84 -5.62
N VAL A 118 14.79 -0.18 -4.92
CA VAL A 118 15.12 -1.49 -5.51
C VAL A 118 13.84 -2.22 -5.95
N GLU A 119 12.81 -2.25 -5.09
CA GLU A 119 11.50 -2.81 -5.43
C GLU A 119 10.91 -2.13 -6.67
N PHE A 120 10.95 -0.80 -6.68
CA PHE A 120 10.47 0.01 -7.79
C PHE A 120 11.20 -0.31 -9.10
N LEU A 121 12.53 -0.35 -9.09
CA LEU A 121 13.33 -0.61 -10.31
C LEU A 121 13.07 -2.01 -10.89
N VAL A 122 12.89 -3.03 -10.05
CA VAL A 122 12.52 -4.37 -10.53
C VAL A 122 11.12 -4.37 -11.15
N ARG A 123 10.15 -3.70 -10.52
CA ARG A 123 8.79 -3.58 -11.08
C ARG A 123 8.80 -2.80 -12.40
N LEU A 124 9.52 -1.68 -12.45
CA LEU A 124 9.66 -0.85 -13.64
C LEU A 124 10.23 -1.65 -14.82
N ALA A 125 11.17 -2.57 -14.58
CA ALA A 125 11.70 -3.44 -15.62
C ALA A 125 10.61 -4.30 -16.29
N THR A 126 9.65 -4.77 -15.49
CA THR A 126 8.52 -5.58 -15.99
C THR A 126 7.55 -4.71 -16.79
N ASP A 127 7.14 -3.57 -16.22
CA ASP A 127 6.10 -2.73 -16.83
C ASP A 127 6.58 -1.96 -18.07
N SER A 128 7.87 -1.63 -18.12
CA SER A 128 8.48 -0.96 -19.29
C SER A 128 9.00 -1.94 -20.35
N GLY A 129 9.20 -3.21 -19.99
CA GLY A 129 9.90 -4.19 -20.83
C GLY A 129 11.42 -4.01 -20.91
N ASP A 130 12.00 -3.08 -20.14
CA ASP A 130 13.46 -2.86 -20.10
C ASP A 130 14.12 -3.60 -18.93
N ALA A 131 14.72 -4.75 -19.22
CA ALA A 131 15.41 -5.60 -18.24
C ALA A 131 16.65 -4.94 -17.59
N SER A 132 17.15 -3.80 -18.12
CA SER A 132 18.29 -3.10 -17.55
C SER A 132 18.01 -2.57 -16.14
N TYR A 133 16.77 -2.16 -15.85
CA TYR A 133 16.39 -1.69 -14.51
C TYR A 133 16.50 -2.79 -13.45
N ALA A 134 16.06 -4.02 -13.75
CA ALA A 134 16.20 -5.15 -12.84
C ALA A 134 17.68 -5.54 -12.64
N THR A 135 18.48 -5.49 -13.71
CA THR A 135 19.93 -5.72 -13.63
C THR A 135 20.61 -4.70 -12.71
N LYS A 136 20.26 -3.41 -12.85
CA LYS A 136 20.76 -2.34 -11.98
C LYS A 136 20.28 -2.51 -10.53
N ALA A 137 19.00 -2.83 -10.32
CA ALA A 137 18.44 -3.07 -9.00
C ALA A 137 19.21 -4.18 -8.25
N ALA A 138 19.49 -5.30 -8.91
CA ALA A 138 20.30 -6.39 -8.34
C ALA A 138 21.72 -5.93 -7.99
N ALA A 139 22.38 -5.20 -8.90
CA ALA A 139 23.72 -4.65 -8.67
C ALA A 139 23.77 -3.67 -7.49
N TYR A 140 22.76 -2.82 -7.34
CA TYR A 140 22.66 -1.88 -6.20
C TYR A 140 22.36 -2.63 -4.90
N TYR A 141 21.46 -3.61 -4.92
CA TYR A 141 21.12 -4.41 -3.74
C TYR A 141 22.32 -5.23 -3.23
N ALA A 142 23.23 -5.66 -4.10
CA ALA A 142 24.48 -6.33 -3.70
C ALA A 142 25.31 -5.49 -2.71
N ARG A 143 25.24 -4.15 -2.77
CA ARG A 143 25.90 -3.24 -1.81
C ARG A 143 25.38 -3.41 -0.38
N VAL A 144 24.10 -3.76 -0.22
CA VAL A 144 23.50 -4.07 1.09
C VAL A 144 24.08 -5.36 1.64
N LYS A 145 24.14 -6.41 0.82
CA LYS A 145 24.66 -7.73 1.22
C LYS A 145 26.15 -7.71 1.55
N VAL A 146 26.95 -6.89 0.87
CA VAL A 146 28.36 -6.68 1.20
C VAL A 146 28.52 -6.04 2.59
N ALA A 147 27.61 -5.12 2.95
CA ALA A 147 27.69 -4.41 4.21
C ALA A 147 27.16 -5.22 5.40
N PHE A 148 26.16 -6.08 5.20
CA PHE A 148 25.48 -6.78 6.29
C PHE A 148 25.00 -8.17 5.87
N THR A 149 25.15 -9.14 6.78
CA THR A 149 24.34 -10.37 6.72
C THR A 149 22.86 -10.05 6.93
N ALA A 150 21.97 -10.99 6.57
CA ALA A 150 20.52 -10.82 6.76
C ALA A 150 20.16 -10.50 8.22
N VAL A 151 20.76 -11.23 9.16
CA VAL A 151 20.56 -11.03 10.61
C VAL A 151 21.04 -9.65 11.04
N GLN A 152 22.25 -9.24 10.62
CA GLN A 152 22.80 -7.93 10.96
C GLN A 152 21.94 -6.78 10.41
N ASN A 153 21.43 -6.92 9.19
CA ASN A 153 20.58 -5.88 8.60
C ASN A 153 19.24 -5.79 9.34
N ALA A 154 18.62 -6.92 9.68
CA ALA A 154 17.40 -6.94 10.50
C ALA A 154 17.63 -6.29 11.88
N ASP A 155 18.71 -6.66 12.57
CA ASP A 155 19.05 -6.11 13.87
C ASP A 155 19.27 -4.59 13.82
N ARG A 156 19.91 -4.08 12.75
CA ARG A 156 20.09 -2.65 12.53
C ARG A 156 18.75 -1.89 12.53
N TYR A 157 17.75 -2.40 11.81
CA TYR A 157 16.43 -1.79 11.77
C TYR A 157 15.72 -1.92 13.12
N ILE A 158 15.66 -3.11 13.70
CA ILE A 158 14.97 -3.35 14.98
C ILE A 158 15.53 -2.46 16.10
N ASN A 159 16.86 -2.36 16.20
CA ASN A 159 17.51 -1.60 17.26
C ASN A 159 17.20 -0.11 17.19
N ILE A 160 17.11 0.46 15.98
CA ILE A 160 16.97 1.90 15.75
C ILE A 160 15.51 2.32 15.61
N ARG A 161 14.71 1.51 14.91
CA ARG A 161 13.38 1.87 14.40
C ARG A 161 12.24 1.29 15.23
N LYS A 162 12.52 0.37 16.15
CA LYS A 162 11.53 -0.20 17.08
C LYS A 162 10.27 -0.65 16.32
N SER A 163 9.07 -0.28 16.74
CA SER A 163 7.81 -0.66 16.05
C SER A 163 7.75 -0.35 14.56
N LEU A 164 8.51 0.64 14.07
CA LEU A 164 8.58 0.97 12.64
C LEU A 164 9.51 0.01 11.85
N ALA A 165 10.34 -0.77 12.53
CA ALA A 165 11.27 -1.71 11.90
C ALA A 165 10.55 -2.77 11.05
N GLY A 166 9.33 -3.19 11.43
CA GLY A 166 8.57 -4.17 10.66
C GLY A 166 8.18 -3.63 9.28
N TRP A 167 7.81 -2.35 9.18
CA TRP A 167 7.53 -1.68 7.91
C TRP A 167 8.78 -1.52 7.04
N ASP A 168 9.89 -1.05 7.63
CA ASP A 168 11.17 -0.94 6.91
C ASP A 168 11.65 -2.30 6.41
N LEU A 169 11.57 -3.34 7.25
CA LEU A 169 12.02 -4.69 6.90
C LEU A 169 11.06 -5.39 5.93
N ALA A 170 9.78 -5.08 5.94
CA ALA A 170 8.85 -5.57 4.92
C ALA A 170 9.28 -5.14 3.51
N SER A 171 9.68 -3.86 3.35
CA SER A 171 10.25 -3.36 2.09
C SER A 171 11.57 -4.07 1.74
N HIS A 172 12.50 -4.22 2.69
CA HIS A 172 13.75 -4.97 2.45
C HIS A 172 13.53 -6.43 2.03
N ILE A 173 12.59 -7.13 2.66
CA ILE A 173 12.25 -8.51 2.31
C ILE A 173 11.72 -8.58 0.88
N ARG A 174 10.81 -7.68 0.49
CA ARG A 174 10.29 -7.63 -0.90
C ARG A 174 11.38 -7.25 -1.90
N ALA A 175 12.25 -6.30 -1.58
CA ALA A 175 13.39 -5.93 -2.41
C ALA A 175 14.32 -7.14 -2.65
N ALA A 176 14.68 -7.85 -1.57
CA ALA A 176 15.50 -9.05 -1.64
C ALA A 176 14.85 -10.14 -2.51
N VAL A 177 13.56 -10.40 -2.32
CA VAL A 177 12.80 -11.35 -3.15
C VAL A 177 12.81 -10.93 -4.61
N ALA A 178 12.55 -9.64 -4.90
CA ALA A 178 12.48 -9.10 -6.25
C ALA A 178 13.80 -9.26 -7.03
N VAL A 179 14.95 -9.18 -6.35
CA VAL A 179 16.27 -9.39 -6.97
C VAL A 179 16.78 -10.85 -6.86
N GLY A 180 15.94 -11.79 -6.41
CA GLY A 180 16.27 -13.22 -6.32
C GLY A 180 17.09 -13.63 -5.08
N GLU A 181 17.25 -12.76 -4.09
CA GLU A 181 18.01 -12.99 -2.86
C GLU A 181 17.16 -13.64 -1.76
N ILE A 182 16.58 -14.79 -2.10
CA ILE A 182 15.56 -15.46 -1.29
C ILE A 182 16.06 -15.85 0.11
N ASP A 183 17.24 -16.46 0.23
CA ASP A 183 17.79 -16.86 1.53
C ASP A 183 18.09 -15.65 2.43
N TYR A 184 18.52 -14.55 1.83
CA TYR A 184 18.73 -13.30 2.56
C TYR A 184 17.40 -12.74 3.10
N ALA A 185 16.34 -12.79 2.28
CA ALA A 185 14.99 -12.40 2.68
C ALA A 185 14.47 -13.26 3.84
N LYS A 186 14.63 -14.59 3.76
CA LYS A 186 14.26 -15.53 4.82
C LYS A 186 15.01 -15.26 6.12
N GLY A 187 16.31 -14.99 6.04
CA GLY A 187 17.12 -14.64 7.20
C GLY A 187 16.64 -13.37 7.91
N MET A 188 16.26 -12.34 7.15
CA MET A 188 15.69 -11.10 7.72
C MET A 188 14.33 -11.36 8.37
N ALA A 189 13.46 -12.11 7.69
CA ALA A 189 12.13 -12.46 8.19
C ALA A 189 12.19 -13.29 9.49
N ALA A 190 13.05 -14.31 9.52
CA ALA A 190 13.27 -15.14 10.71
C ALA A 190 13.78 -14.30 11.89
N ARG A 191 14.76 -13.42 11.65
CA ARG A 191 15.32 -12.56 12.71
C ARG A 191 14.31 -11.55 13.24
N LEU A 192 13.48 -10.98 12.37
CA LEU A 192 12.38 -10.09 12.78
C LEU A 192 11.38 -10.79 13.72
N ILE A 193 11.05 -12.05 13.42
CA ILE A 193 10.13 -12.86 14.23
C ILE A 193 10.78 -13.26 15.57
N GLU A 194 12.05 -13.64 15.56
CA GLU A 194 12.81 -13.97 16.78
C GLU A 194 12.81 -12.80 17.77
N ARG A 195 12.94 -11.57 17.27
CA ARG A 195 13.08 -10.35 18.06
C ARG A 195 11.79 -9.55 18.21
N ARG A 196 10.62 -10.18 18.08
CA ARG A 196 9.31 -9.49 18.15
C ARG A 196 9.13 -8.61 19.38
N ALA A 197 9.57 -9.07 20.55
CA ALA A 197 9.45 -8.32 21.79
C ALA A 197 10.23 -6.98 21.78
N ASP A 198 11.21 -6.83 20.89
CA ASP A 198 12.04 -5.62 20.81
C ASP A 198 11.44 -4.54 19.90
N TRP A 199 10.37 -4.85 19.16
CA TRP A 199 9.77 -3.93 18.21
C TRP A 199 8.24 -3.88 18.26
N GLU A 200 7.52 -5.00 18.38
CA GLU A 200 6.06 -4.98 18.50
C GLU A 200 5.65 -4.26 19.80
N GLY A 201 4.86 -3.20 19.68
CA GLY A 201 4.43 -2.34 20.79
C GLY A 201 5.51 -1.39 21.31
N VAL A 202 6.71 -1.38 20.73
CA VAL A 202 7.82 -0.55 21.19
C VAL A 202 7.82 0.79 20.46
N LEU A 203 7.58 1.87 21.21
CA LEU A 203 7.40 3.20 20.62
C LEU A 203 8.65 3.69 19.88
N TYR A 204 8.44 4.28 18.70
CA TYR A 204 9.43 5.02 17.93
C TYR A 204 8.98 6.48 17.84
N GLY A 205 9.81 7.41 18.34
CA GLY A 205 9.42 8.83 18.37
C GLY A 205 8.12 9.12 19.13
N GLY A 206 7.73 8.27 20.07
CA GLY A 206 6.48 8.39 20.83
C GLY A 206 5.26 7.65 20.23
N TRP A 207 5.41 7.04 19.06
CA TRP A 207 4.32 6.40 18.32
C TRP A 207 4.52 4.88 18.19
N ASP A 208 3.43 4.13 18.18
CA ASP A 208 3.45 2.68 17.94
C ASP A 208 3.08 2.35 16.49
N TYR A 209 4.07 1.96 15.69
CA TYR A 209 3.89 1.61 14.28
C TYR A 209 3.57 0.13 14.05
N THR A 210 3.19 -0.61 15.10
CA THR A 210 2.96 -2.07 15.00
C THR A 210 1.87 -2.41 13.98
N ALA A 211 0.81 -1.60 13.88
CA ALA A 211 -0.29 -1.85 12.94
C ALA A 211 0.20 -1.80 11.48
N VAL A 212 0.82 -0.68 11.06
CA VAL A 212 1.35 -0.51 9.70
C VAL A 212 2.47 -1.50 9.38
N SER A 213 3.32 -1.81 10.36
CA SER A 213 4.37 -2.82 10.23
C SER A 213 3.80 -4.21 9.94
N ARG A 214 2.81 -4.67 10.73
CA ARG A 214 2.15 -5.97 10.50
C ARG A 214 1.43 -6.01 9.15
N ALA A 215 0.76 -4.93 8.76
CA ALA A 215 0.09 -4.83 7.47
C ALA A 215 1.07 -4.93 6.29
N SER A 216 2.19 -4.19 6.32
CA SER A 216 3.23 -4.27 5.29
C SER A 216 3.92 -5.64 5.26
N LEU A 217 4.11 -6.28 6.41
CA LEU A 217 4.68 -7.62 6.51
C LEU A 217 3.80 -8.69 5.86
N LEU A 218 2.47 -8.60 5.94
CA LEU A 218 1.58 -9.53 5.24
C LEU A 218 1.86 -9.54 3.73
N TRP A 219 2.10 -8.37 3.14
CA TRP A 219 2.50 -8.26 1.75
C TRP A 219 3.89 -8.85 1.51
N ALA A 220 4.86 -8.57 2.39
CA ALA A 220 6.21 -9.12 2.28
C ALA A 220 6.26 -10.66 2.37
N PHE A 221 5.53 -11.26 3.31
CA PHE A 221 5.44 -12.71 3.46
C PHE A 221 4.74 -13.37 2.27
N ARG A 222 3.73 -12.70 1.68
CA ARG A 222 3.13 -13.16 0.42
C ARG A 222 4.15 -13.21 -0.71
N ALA A 223 5.01 -12.21 -0.84
CA ALA A 223 6.07 -12.20 -1.84
C ALA A 223 7.13 -13.29 -1.57
N LEU A 224 7.47 -13.51 -0.29
CA LEU A 224 8.43 -14.54 0.11
C LEU A 224 7.93 -15.97 -0.12
N ALA A 225 6.61 -16.20 -0.01
CA ALA A 225 5.94 -17.47 -0.29
C ALA A 225 6.57 -18.69 0.41
N ASP A 226 6.96 -18.53 1.68
CA ASP A 226 7.58 -19.60 2.49
C ASP A 226 6.66 -20.00 3.65
N SER A 227 6.25 -21.27 3.65
CA SER A 227 5.35 -21.86 4.64
C SER A 227 5.93 -21.91 6.07
N ALA A 228 7.26 -21.77 6.23
CA ALA A 228 7.89 -21.68 7.54
C ALA A 228 7.35 -20.51 8.39
N PHE A 229 6.75 -19.49 7.74
CA PHE A 229 6.21 -18.32 8.40
C PHE A 229 4.68 -18.32 8.56
N ASP A 230 3.99 -19.37 8.11
CA ASP A 230 2.51 -19.41 8.05
C ASP A 230 1.83 -19.13 9.39
N ALA A 231 2.38 -19.66 10.49
CA ALA A 231 1.85 -19.44 11.83
C ALA A 231 1.89 -17.96 12.23
N TYR A 232 3.01 -17.29 11.96
CA TYR A 232 3.16 -15.86 12.24
C TYR A 232 2.29 -15.01 11.30
N VAL A 233 2.26 -15.37 10.01
CA VAL A 233 1.41 -14.73 9.00
C VAL A 233 -0.07 -14.80 9.40
N ALA A 234 -0.54 -15.96 9.86
CA ALA A 234 -1.91 -16.12 10.36
C ALA A 234 -2.17 -15.24 11.59
N GLN A 235 -1.22 -15.19 12.54
CA GLN A 235 -1.32 -14.35 13.74
C GLN A 235 -1.45 -12.86 13.38
N ILE A 236 -0.52 -12.32 12.58
CA ILE A 236 -0.55 -10.89 12.25
C ILE A 236 -1.73 -10.54 11.33
N ARG A 237 -2.21 -11.47 10.49
CA ARG A 237 -3.43 -11.27 9.70
C ARG A 237 -4.64 -11.06 10.60
N GLN A 238 -4.81 -11.90 11.62
CA GLN A 238 -5.91 -11.74 12.58
C GLN A 238 -5.78 -10.44 13.37
N ALA A 239 -4.56 -10.06 13.77
CA ALA A 239 -4.32 -8.79 14.45
C ALA A 239 -4.66 -7.58 13.58
N VAL A 240 -4.26 -7.58 12.29
CA VAL A 240 -4.60 -6.49 11.36
C VAL A 240 -6.11 -6.45 11.13
N LEU A 241 -6.78 -7.59 10.92
CA LEU A 241 -8.25 -7.62 10.78
C LEU A 241 -8.98 -7.07 12.00
N GLY A 242 -8.58 -7.49 13.20
CA GLY A 242 -9.19 -7.04 14.45
C GLY A 242 -8.95 -5.57 14.78
N ALA A 243 -7.98 -4.93 14.11
CA ALA A 243 -7.64 -3.51 14.30
C ALA A 243 -8.40 -2.56 13.36
N GLN A 244 -9.23 -3.08 12.44
CA GLN A 244 -10.00 -2.22 11.54
C GLN A 244 -11.04 -1.39 12.31
N GLY A 245 -11.04 -0.08 12.08
CA GLY A 245 -12.03 0.85 12.61
C GLY A 245 -13.43 0.66 12.03
N LEU A 246 -14.43 1.24 12.69
CA LEU A 246 -15.83 1.18 12.24
C LEU A 246 -16.07 1.91 10.91
N ASP A 247 -15.24 2.90 10.62
CA ASP A 247 -15.20 3.64 9.35
C ASP A 247 -14.53 2.86 8.21
N GLY A 248 -13.92 1.70 8.51
CA GLY A 248 -13.21 0.87 7.55
C GLY A 248 -11.71 1.16 7.43
N SER A 249 -11.20 2.16 8.14
CA SER A 249 -9.78 2.54 8.14
C SER A 249 -8.98 1.78 9.20
N TRP A 250 -7.66 2.01 9.22
CA TRP A 250 -6.78 1.59 10.31
C TRP A 250 -6.12 2.82 10.95
N ASP A 251 -5.70 2.65 12.20
CA ASP A 251 -4.98 3.67 12.98
C ASP A 251 -5.68 5.04 12.97
N MET A 252 -6.97 5.04 13.27
CA MET A 252 -7.80 6.23 13.41
C MET A 252 -7.92 7.07 12.13
N GLY A 253 -8.06 6.43 10.96
CA GLY A 253 -8.21 7.13 9.68
C GLY A 253 -6.90 7.37 8.94
N ASP A 254 -5.80 6.73 9.36
CA ASP A 254 -4.50 6.90 8.71
C ASP A 254 -4.50 6.25 7.31
N TYR A 255 -4.23 7.06 6.29
CA TYR A 255 -4.26 6.62 4.89
C TYR A 255 -3.14 5.62 4.57
N GLN A 256 -1.94 5.85 5.11
CA GLN A 256 -0.79 4.96 4.88
C GLN A 256 -1.04 3.57 5.46
N THR A 257 -1.43 3.50 6.73
CA THR A 257 -1.76 2.25 7.42
C THR A 257 -2.91 1.53 6.73
N THR A 258 -3.94 2.26 6.32
CA THR A 258 -5.08 1.70 5.57
C THR A 258 -4.64 1.14 4.22
N ALA A 259 -3.75 1.83 3.50
CA ALA A 259 -3.23 1.35 2.22
C ALA A 259 -2.41 0.06 2.38
N TYR A 260 -1.52 -0.01 3.38
CA TYR A 260 -0.79 -1.25 3.66
C TYR A 260 -1.70 -2.38 4.14
N ALA A 261 -2.76 -2.07 4.90
CA ALA A 261 -3.75 -3.07 5.31
C ALA A 261 -4.47 -3.67 4.09
N VAL A 262 -4.87 -2.84 3.11
CA VAL A 262 -5.41 -3.31 1.83
C VAL A 262 -4.40 -4.20 1.11
N LEU A 263 -3.16 -3.75 0.91
CA LEU A 263 -2.11 -4.51 0.23
C LEU A 263 -1.81 -5.86 0.90
N GLY A 264 -1.88 -5.90 2.23
CA GLY A 264 -1.66 -7.09 3.04
C GLY A 264 -2.84 -8.06 3.08
N LEU A 265 -4.08 -7.55 3.07
CA LEU A 265 -5.31 -8.35 3.24
C LEU A 265 -5.98 -8.74 1.92
N VAL A 266 -5.64 -8.12 0.78
CA VAL A 266 -6.25 -8.42 -0.53
C VAL A 266 -6.06 -9.88 -0.96
N LEU A 267 -5.08 -10.59 -0.40
CA LEU A 267 -4.86 -12.02 -0.61
C LEU A 267 -4.50 -12.75 0.70
N PRO A 268 -4.96 -14.00 0.89
CA PRO A 268 -5.87 -14.75 0.01
C PRO A 268 -7.29 -14.18 0.01
N ARG A 269 -8.10 -14.49 -1.00
CA ARG A 269 -9.49 -13.99 -1.07
C ARG A 269 -10.42 -14.90 -0.29
N THR A 270 -10.73 -14.50 0.94
CA THR A 270 -11.81 -15.09 1.74
C THR A 270 -12.93 -14.08 1.91
N PRO A 271 -14.18 -14.49 2.19
CA PRO A 271 -15.28 -13.56 2.40
C PRO A 271 -14.98 -12.49 3.46
N VAL A 272 -14.35 -12.89 4.59
CA VAL A 272 -13.97 -11.97 5.68
C VAL A 272 -12.95 -10.93 5.24
N LEU A 273 -11.93 -11.35 4.47
CA LEU A 273 -10.89 -10.45 3.97
C LEU A 273 -11.44 -9.50 2.89
N ALA A 274 -12.28 -10.02 2.00
CA ALA A 274 -12.92 -9.23 0.95
C ALA A 274 -13.82 -8.14 1.54
N ASP A 275 -14.59 -8.47 2.58
CA ASP A 275 -15.44 -7.52 3.30
C ASP A 275 -14.63 -6.43 4.02
N ALA A 276 -13.53 -6.79 4.71
CA ALA A 276 -12.62 -5.82 5.31
C ALA A 276 -12.01 -4.87 4.27
N VAL A 277 -11.54 -5.41 3.14
CA VAL A 277 -10.96 -4.63 2.05
C VAL A 277 -12.01 -3.73 1.37
N ALA A 278 -13.27 -4.19 1.25
CA ALA A 278 -14.35 -3.38 0.70
C ALA A 278 -14.70 -2.17 1.59
N ARG A 279 -14.68 -2.33 2.92
CA ARG A 279 -14.82 -1.20 3.85
C ARG A 279 -13.66 -0.21 3.74
N ALA A 280 -12.44 -0.70 3.59
CA ALA A 280 -11.26 0.14 3.36
C ALA A 280 -11.39 0.94 2.05
N TRP A 281 -11.90 0.31 0.99
CA TRP A 281 -12.23 0.99 -0.26
C TRP A 281 -13.25 2.11 -0.04
N ALA A 282 -14.35 1.85 0.67
CA ALA A 282 -15.36 2.86 0.96
C ALA A 282 -14.76 4.07 1.69
N PHE A 283 -13.94 3.83 2.72
CA PHE A 283 -13.19 4.87 3.41
C PHE A 283 -12.33 5.71 2.45
N LEU A 284 -11.44 5.07 1.68
CA LEU A 284 -10.53 5.77 0.76
C LEU A 284 -11.27 6.54 -0.33
N ARG A 285 -12.38 6.00 -0.84
CA ARG A 285 -13.23 6.66 -1.83
C ARG A 285 -13.86 7.93 -1.24
N ASP A 286 -14.45 7.81 -0.06
CA ASP A 286 -15.22 8.87 0.58
C ASP A 286 -14.30 9.97 1.16
N SER A 287 -13.03 9.64 1.43
CA SER A 287 -12.01 10.57 1.91
C SER A 287 -11.20 11.25 0.81
N GLN A 288 -11.37 10.85 -0.47
CA GLN A 288 -10.61 11.46 -1.57
C GLN A 288 -11.02 12.93 -1.73
N THR A 289 -10.04 13.82 -1.73
CA THR A 289 -10.27 15.26 -1.94
C THR A 289 -10.79 15.53 -3.36
N LEU A 290 -11.42 16.70 -3.58
CA LEU A 290 -11.84 17.12 -4.92
C LEU A 290 -10.69 17.20 -5.93
N ALA A 291 -9.46 17.44 -5.46
CA ALA A 291 -8.26 17.44 -6.28
C ALA A 291 -7.78 16.03 -6.66
N GLY A 292 -8.30 14.97 -6.03
CA GLY A 292 -7.93 13.57 -6.30
C GLY A 292 -7.00 12.93 -5.26
N GLY A 293 -6.46 13.69 -4.32
CA GLY A 293 -5.50 13.18 -3.33
C GLY A 293 -6.11 12.79 -1.98
N TRP A 294 -5.27 12.18 -1.13
CA TRP A 294 -5.55 11.86 0.26
C TRP A 294 -4.64 12.68 1.16
N SER A 295 -5.24 13.50 2.01
CA SER A 295 -4.52 14.54 2.74
C SER A 295 -5.04 14.66 4.17
N TYR A 296 -4.12 14.65 5.11
CA TYR A 296 -4.26 15.22 6.45
C TYR A 296 -3.13 16.25 6.61
N PRO A 297 -3.29 17.32 7.41
CA PRO A 297 -2.22 18.29 7.60
C PRO A 297 -1.14 17.76 8.56
N PRO A 298 0.15 17.69 8.16
CA PRO A 298 0.68 18.02 6.83
C PRO A 298 0.59 16.84 5.84
N GLU A 299 0.39 17.15 4.56
CA GLU A 299 0.24 16.13 3.52
C GLU A 299 1.61 15.57 3.12
N TYR A 300 1.76 14.25 3.12
CA TYR A 300 3.01 13.58 2.73
C TYR A 300 2.92 13.07 1.28
N GLY A 301 3.96 13.32 0.49
CA GLY A 301 3.97 12.98 -0.94
C GLY A 301 3.89 11.47 -1.21
N GLU A 302 4.53 10.64 -0.38
CA GLU A 302 4.53 9.19 -0.54
C GLU A 302 3.18 8.53 -0.20
N VAL A 303 2.37 9.13 0.68
CA VAL A 303 1.11 8.54 1.14
C VAL A 303 0.09 8.41 0.01
N ASN A 304 0.03 9.41 -0.89
CA ASN A 304 -0.82 9.32 -2.08
C ASN A 304 -0.42 8.11 -2.96
N SER A 305 0.88 7.87 -3.13
CA SER A 305 1.38 6.73 -3.89
C SER A 305 0.99 5.40 -3.27
N GLU A 306 1.09 5.27 -1.94
CA GLU A 306 0.73 4.05 -1.22
C GLU A 306 -0.78 3.77 -1.37
N VAL A 307 -1.62 4.80 -1.32
CA VAL A 307 -3.05 4.66 -1.63
C VAL A 307 -3.26 4.23 -3.08
N LEU A 308 -2.55 4.81 -4.06
CA LEU A 308 -2.63 4.37 -5.46
C LEU A 308 -2.23 2.90 -5.63
N MET A 309 -1.22 2.43 -4.89
CA MET A 309 -0.84 1.02 -4.87
C MET A 309 -1.97 0.14 -4.31
N ALA A 310 -2.60 0.55 -3.21
CA ALA A 310 -3.74 -0.14 -2.63
C ALA A 310 -4.91 -0.22 -3.64
N LEU A 311 -5.31 0.90 -4.24
CA LEU A 311 -6.36 0.95 -5.26
C LEU A 311 -6.01 0.08 -6.49
N GLY A 312 -4.76 0.13 -6.94
CA GLY A 312 -4.23 -0.71 -8.00
C GLY A 312 -4.29 -2.20 -7.68
N ALA A 313 -4.27 -2.61 -6.41
CA ALA A 313 -4.42 -4.01 -6.02
C ALA A 313 -5.89 -4.49 -5.99
N LEU A 314 -6.86 -3.60 -5.76
CA LEU A 314 -8.27 -3.95 -5.53
C LEU A 314 -8.98 -4.58 -6.74
N ARG A 315 -9.49 -5.79 -6.59
CA ARG A 315 -10.30 -6.46 -7.62
C ARG A 315 -11.74 -6.61 -7.14
N LEU A 316 -12.51 -5.51 -7.18
CA LEU A 316 -13.85 -5.46 -6.59
C LEU A 316 -14.90 -6.31 -7.36
N ASP A 317 -14.58 -6.70 -8.59
CA ASP A 317 -15.46 -7.50 -9.45
C ASP A 317 -14.98 -8.93 -9.73
N GLU A 318 -13.75 -9.28 -9.38
CA GLU A 318 -13.24 -10.64 -9.62
C GLU A 318 -13.91 -11.65 -8.67
N GLY A 319 -14.64 -12.60 -9.25
CA GLY A 319 -15.49 -13.56 -8.53
C GLY A 319 -16.99 -13.38 -8.78
N LYS A 320 -17.38 -12.32 -9.51
CA LYS A 320 -18.75 -12.15 -10.03
C LYS A 320 -18.83 -12.86 -11.38
N LYS A 321 -19.68 -13.87 -11.51
CA LYS A 321 -20.07 -14.39 -12.82
C LYS A 321 -20.74 -13.24 -13.59
N ILE A 322 -20.25 -12.95 -14.79
CA ILE A 322 -20.84 -11.93 -15.67
C ILE A 322 -22.27 -12.39 -16.01
N GLY A 323 -23.28 -11.63 -15.58
CA GLY A 323 -24.69 -11.87 -15.92
C GLY A 323 -25.67 -12.17 -14.78
N HIS A 324 -25.22 -12.31 -13.52
CA HIS A 324 -26.16 -12.56 -12.42
C HIS A 324 -26.72 -11.25 -11.86
N THR A 325 -27.98 -10.97 -12.18
CA THR A 325 -28.78 -9.87 -11.61
C THR A 325 -29.65 -10.33 -10.44
N ASP A 326 -29.38 -11.49 -9.84
CA ASP A 326 -30.18 -11.99 -8.72
C ASP A 326 -29.81 -11.27 -7.40
N PRO A 327 -30.73 -10.50 -6.80
CA PRO A 327 -30.50 -9.82 -5.52
C PRO A 327 -30.51 -10.77 -4.30
N GLN A 328 -30.74 -12.08 -4.46
CA GLN A 328 -30.82 -13.03 -3.34
C GLN A 328 -29.98 -14.31 -3.58
N PRO A 329 -28.69 -14.30 -3.24
CA PRO A 329 -27.78 -15.45 -3.46
C PRO A 329 -28.09 -16.71 -2.63
N GLY A 330 -29.14 -16.68 -1.79
CA GLY A 330 -29.56 -17.81 -0.94
C GLY A 330 -30.61 -18.74 -1.55
N HIS A 331 -31.21 -18.39 -2.69
CA HIS A 331 -32.20 -19.25 -3.35
C HIS A 331 -31.54 -20.08 -4.44
N GLY A 332 -31.09 -21.29 -4.08
CA GLY A 332 -30.34 -22.21 -4.95
C GLY A 332 -31.11 -22.81 -6.13
N ASN A 333 -31.66 -21.99 -7.02
CA ASN A 333 -32.36 -22.40 -8.24
C ASN A 333 -31.85 -21.68 -9.50
N ASP A 334 -30.56 -21.34 -9.54
CA ASP A 334 -29.94 -20.81 -10.75
C ASP A 334 -29.51 -21.98 -11.67
N THR A 335 -30.21 -22.13 -12.79
CA THR A 335 -29.93 -23.17 -13.80
C THR A 335 -28.81 -22.78 -14.78
N GLY A 336 -28.24 -21.57 -14.65
CA GLY A 336 -27.10 -21.13 -15.44
C GLY A 336 -27.35 -20.99 -16.95
N LYS A 337 -28.62 -20.90 -17.40
CA LYS A 337 -28.97 -20.65 -18.81
C LYS A 337 -29.47 -19.22 -18.98
N HIS A 338 -28.77 -18.44 -19.80
CA HIS A 338 -29.18 -17.09 -20.17
C HIS A 338 -30.05 -17.12 -21.45
N PRO A 339 -31.05 -16.24 -21.62
CA PRO A 339 -31.84 -16.12 -22.87
C PRO A 339 -31.02 -15.75 -24.13
N LEU A 340 -29.74 -15.45 -23.96
CA LEU A 340 -28.80 -15.13 -25.04
C LEU A 340 -27.75 -16.23 -25.25
N ASP A 341 -27.85 -17.35 -24.52
CA ASP A 341 -27.04 -18.52 -24.86
C ASP A 341 -27.49 -19.01 -26.24
N PRO A 342 -26.58 -19.07 -27.24
CA PRO A 342 -26.94 -19.58 -28.53
C PRO A 342 -27.45 -21.02 -28.36
N THR A 343 -28.65 -21.28 -28.87
CA THR A 343 -29.22 -22.63 -28.89
C THR A 343 -28.35 -23.50 -29.79
N PRO A 344 -28.06 -24.76 -29.41
CA PRO A 344 -27.17 -25.64 -30.18
C PRO A 344 -27.64 -25.90 -31.60
#